data_AF-A0AAW4YEW8-F1
#
_entry.id   AF-A0AAW4YEW8-F1
#
_cell.length_a   1.000
_cell.length_b   1.000
_cell.length_c   1.000
_cell.angle_alpha   90.00
_cell.angle_beta   90.00
_cell.angle_gamma   90.00
#
_symmetry.space_group_name_H-M   'P 1'
#
loop_
_entity.id
_entity.type
_entity.pdbx_description
1 polymer ?
#
loop_
_entity_poly.entity_id
_entity_poly.type
_entity_poly.pdbx_seq_one_letter_code
_entity_poly.pdbx_strand_id
1 'polypeptide(L)' 'LGFTQKDMAKGLKFKIAFNFGLPLVIALSHAYFTSLAYMKLMGTTNQIPIFIVMGLYICMYAIFAITAYNHSKRTIRHSI' A
#
# COMPACT_ATOMS: atom_id res chain seq x y z
N LEU A 1 -16.75 14.71 -23.70
CA LEU A 1 -16.44 13.38 -23.11
C LEU A 1 -17.26 13.05 -21.84
N GLY A 2 -18.21 13.88 -21.39
CA GLY A 2 -19.33 13.46 -20.50
C GLY A 2 -19.00 13.01 -19.07
N PHE A 3 -17.74 12.75 -18.73
CA PHE A 3 -17.35 12.36 -17.37
C PHE A 3 -17.44 13.54 -16.41
N THR A 4 -18.16 13.35 -15.30
CA THR A 4 -18.20 14.33 -14.21
C THR A 4 -16.89 14.24 -13.40
N GLN A 5 -16.44 15.36 -12.83
CA GLN A 5 -15.23 15.42 -11.98
C GLN A 5 -15.22 14.35 -10.84
N LYS A 6 -16.40 13.97 -10.35
CA LYS A 6 -16.58 12.89 -9.37
C LYS A 6 -16.18 11.51 -9.92
N ASP A 7 -16.45 11.22 -11.18
CA ASP A 7 -16.10 9.94 -11.82
C ASP A 7 -14.58 9.84 -12.04
N MET A 8 -13.95 10.94 -12.45
CA MET A 8 -12.48 11.02 -12.56
C MET A 8 -11.79 10.85 -11.20
N ALA A 9 -12.29 11.51 -10.14
CA ALA A 9 -11.74 11.36 -8.79
C ALA A 9 -11.89 9.93 -8.25
N LYS A 10 -13.00 9.25 -8.57
CA LYS A 10 -13.25 7.85 -8.16
C LYS A 10 -12.30 6.89 -8.88
N GLY A 11 -12.10 7.06 -10.19
CA GLY A 11 -11.13 6.28 -10.97
C GLY A 11 -9.69 6.48 -10.48
N LEU A 12 -9.32 7.72 -10.14
CA LEU A 12 -8.01 8.03 -9.57
C LEU A 12 -7.79 7.35 -8.22
N LYS A 13 -8.77 7.41 -7.31
CA LYS A 13 -8.68 6.74 -6.01
C LYS A 13 -8.48 5.23 -6.18
N PHE A 14 -9.19 4.62 -7.12
CA PHE A 14 -9.03 3.20 -7.41
C PHE A 14 -7.65 2.87 -7.97
N LYS A 15 -7.12 3.72 -8.88
CA LYS A 15 -5.78 3.55 -9.45
C LYS A 15 -4.68 3.63 -8.38
N ILE A 16 -4.80 4.58 -7.45
CA ILE A 16 -3.85 4.72 -6.33
C ILE A 16 -3.97 3.52 -5.39
N ALA A 17 -5.20 3.10 -5.05
CA ALA A 17 -5.42 1.92 -4.20
C ALA A 17 -4.87 0.64 -4.83
N PHE A 18 -4.97 0.46 -6.16
CA PHE A 18 -4.36 -0.67 -6.85
C PHE A 18 -2.83 -0.59 -6.88
N ASN A 19 -2.29 0.57 -7.26
CA ASN A 19 -0.86 0.75 -7.46
C ASN A 19 -0.06 0.70 -6.16
N PHE A 20 -0.67 1.05 -5.03
CA PHE A 20 -0.05 0.94 -3.70
C PHE A 20 -0.54 -0.27 -2.90
N GLY A 21 -1.81 -0.65 -3.03
CA GLY A 21 -2.40 -1.73 -2.25
C GLY A 21 -1.97 -3.12 -2.71
N LEU A 22 -1.92 -3.39 -4.02
CA LEU A 22 -1.48 -4.70 -4.51
C LEU A 22 -0.04 -5.02 -4.09
N PRO A 23 0.95 -4.13 -4.33
CA PRO A 23 2.31 -4.38 -3.87
C PRO A 23 2.40 -4.55 -2.35
N LEU A 24 1.65 -3.76 -1.57
CA LEU A 24 1.62 -3.87 -0.11
C LEU A 24 1.14 -5.25 0.35
N VAL A 25 0.02 -5.74 -0.20
CA VAL A 25 -0.53 -7.06 0.18
C VAL A 25 0.45 -8.16 -0.18
N ILE A 26 1.01 -8.14 -1.39
CA ILE A 26 1.98 -9.16 -1.85
C ILE A 26 3.23 -9.14 -0.95
N ALA A 27 3.75 -7.96 -0.62
CA ALA A 27 4.92 -7.81 0.23
C ALA A 27 4.67 -8.36 1.65
N LEU A 28 3.51 -8.07 2.24
CA LEU A 28 3.14 -8.58 3.56
C LEU A 28 2.98 -10.11 3.54
N SER A 29 2.29 -10.65 2.54
CA SER A 29 2.16 -12.10 2.37
C SER A 29 3.52 -12.77 2.23
N HIS A 30 4.43 -12.20 1.41
CA HIS A 30 5.77 -12.72 1.23
C HIS A 30 6.61 -12.64 2.52
N ALA A 31 6.60 -11.50 3.21
CA ALA A 31 7.35 -11.31 4.46
C ALA A 31 6.89 -12.28 5.55
N TYR A 32 5.57 -12.50 5.68
CA TYR A 32 5.01 -13.46 6.63
C TYR A 32 5.40 -14.89 6.30
N PHE A 33 5.25 -15.30 5.03
CA PHE A 33 5.60 -16.64 4.57
C PHE A 33 7.09 -16.95 4.76
N THR A 34 7.97 -16.05 4.31
CA THR A 34 9.42 -16.20 4.41
C THR A 34 9.85 -16.28 5.87
N SER A 35 9.27 -15.46 6.74
CA SER A 35 9.60 -15.51 8.16
C SER A 35 9.11 -16.81 8.81
N LEU A 36 7.89 -17.26 8.52
CA LEU A 36 7.38 -18.53 9.03
C LEU A 36 8.26 -19.71 8.59
N ALA A 37 8.70 -19.73 7.33
CA ALA A 37 9.61 -20.75 6.81
C ALA A 37 10.97 -20.70 7.52
N TYR A 38 11.55 -19.52 7.70
CA TYR A 38 12.80 -19.33 8.41
C TYR A 38 12.71 -19.76 9.88
N MET A 39 11.63 -19.40 10.56
CA MET A 39 11.34 -19.77 11.94
C MET A 39 11.23 -21.29 12.11
N LYS A 40 10.56 -21.97 11.17
CA LYS A 40 10.48 -23.43 11.13
C LYS A 40 11.87 -24.08 10.93
N LEU A 41 12.75 -23.47 10.14
CA LEU A 41 14.11 -23.97 9.91
C LEU A 41 15.03 -23.75 11.13
N MET A 42 14.88 -22.62 11.83
CA MET A 42 15.71 -22.24 12.99
C MET A 42 15.17 -22.75 14.33
N GLY A 43 13.95 -23.32 14.37
CA GLY A 43 13.29 -23.74 15.62
C GLY A 43 12.90 -22.59 16.55
N THR A 44 12.85 -21.35 16.05
CA THR A 44 12.50 -20.16 16.83
C THR A 44 11.05 -19.77 16.59
N THR A 45 10.33 -19.37 17.65
CA THR A 45 8.90 -19.02 17.57
C THR A 45 8.59 -17.54 17.79
N ASN A 46 9.61 -16.68 17.89
CA ASN A 46 9.38 -15.26 18.16
C ASN A 46 8.91 -14.49 16.91
N GLN A 47 7.62 -14.18 16.86
CA GLN A 47 7.01 -13.47 15.72
C GLN A 47 6.97 -11.94 15.89
N ILE A 48 7.25 -11.44 17.11
CA ILE A 48 7.23 -10.01 17.45
C ILE A 48 8.03 -9.14 16.46
N PRO A 49 9.29 -9.45 16.11
CA PRO A 49 10.06 -8.59 15.20
C PRO A 49 9.43 -8.48 13.80
N ILE A 50 8.74 -9.52 13.34
CA ILE A 50 8.10 -9.55 12.02
C ILE A 50 6.95 -8.56 11.97
N PHE A 51 6.09 -8.57 13.01
CA PHE A 51 4.95 -7.65 13.09
C PHE A 51 5.40 -6.19 13.19
N ILE A 52 6.50 -5.91 13.88
CA ILE A 52 7.08 -4.56 13.96
C ILE A 52 7.49 -4.07 12.56
N VAL A 53 8.24 -4.89 11.82
CA VAL A 53 8.71 -4.52 10.47
C VAL A 53 7.54 -4.40 9.49
N MET A 54 6.57 -5.32 9.54
CA MET A 54 5.35 -5.25 8.73
C MET A 54 4.54 -3.97 9.03
N GLY A 55 4.40 -3.62 10.31
CA GLY A 55 3.73 -2.39 10.73
C GLY A 55 4.42 -1.13 10.21
N LEU A 56 5.75 -1.06 10.34
CA LEU A 56 6.55 0.04 9.79
C LEU A 56 6.38 0.14 8.27
N TYR A 57 6.39 -0.99 7.57
CA TYR A 57 6.22 -1.05 6.13
C TYR A 57 4.84 -0.52 5.68
N ILE A 58 3.77 -0.90 6.38
CA ILE A 58 2.41 -0.38 6.16
C ILE A 58 2.36 1.14 6.36
N CYS A 59 2.97 1.64 7.44
CA CYS A 59 3.02 3.08 7.74
C CYS A 59 3.73 3.85 6.61
N MET A 60 4.86 3.35 6.13
CA MET A 60 5.59 3.97 5.01
C MET A 60 4.74 3.99 3.74
N TYR A 61 4.10 2.87 3.39
CA TYR A 61 3.23 2.78 2.21
C TYR A 61 2.01 3.70 2.31
N ALA A 62 1.45 3.88 3.51
CA ALA A 62 0.35 4.81 3.75
C ALA A 62 0.75 6.26 3.46
N ILE A 63 1.95 6.69 3.86
CA ILE A 63 2.46 8.05 3.56
C ILE A 63 2.56 8.26 2.05
N PHE A 64 3.09 7.28 1.31
CA PHE A 64 3.17 7.36 -0.14
C PHE A 64 1.78 7.39 -0.80
N ALA A 65 0.84 6.58 -0.32
CA ALA A 65 -0.54 6.57 -0.83
C ALA A 65 -1.24 7.91 -0.61
N ILE A 66 -1.07 8.54 0.57
CA ILE A 66 -1.61 9.87 0.88
C ILE A 66 -0.99 10.94 -0.02
N THR A 67 0.34 10.90 -0.20
CA THR A 67 1.06 11.85 -1.06
C THR A 67 0.61 11.75 -2.50
N ALA A 68 0.50 10.52 -3.03
CA ALA A 68 -0.01 10.26 -4.37
C ALA A 68 -1.45 10.76 -4.56
N TYR A 69 -2.31 10.55 -3.54
CA TYR A 69 -3.68 11.02 -3.56
C TYR A 69 -3.78 12.55 -3.57
N ASN A 70 -3.01 13.22 -2.71
CA ASN A 70 -3.01 14.68 -2.62
C ASN A 70 -2.45 15.33 -3.89
N HIS A 71 -1.35 14.80 -4.43
CA HIS A 71 -0.77 15.30 -5.68
C HIS A 71 -1.77 15.17 -6.83
N SER A 72 -2.38 13.99 -6.97
CA SER A 72 -3.24 13.71 -8.11
C SER A 72 -4.60 14.43 -8.00
N LYS A 73 -5.11 14.66 -6.78
CA LYS A 73 -6.23 15.58 -6.52
C LYS A 73 -5.89 17.03 -6.89
N ARG A 74 -4.66 17.49 -6.63
CA ARG A 74 -4.19 18.85 -6.97
C ARG A 74 -4.07 19.05 -8.47
N THR A 75 -3.54 18.06 -9.20
CA THR A 75 -3.45 18.09 -10.66
C THR A 75 -4.83 18.22 -11.30
N ILE A 76 -5.84 17.46 -10.87
CA ILE A 76 -7.21 17.57 -11.39
C ILE A 76 -7.81 18.97 -11.17
N ARG A 77 -7.44 19.65 -10.07
CA ARG A 77 -7.89 21.04 -9.79
C ARG A 77 -7.16 22.12 -10.59
N HIS A 78 -5.99 21.82 -11.14
CA HIS A 78 -5.16 22.77 -11.90
C HIS A 78 -5.24 22.58 -13.42
N SER A 79 -5.79 21.46 -13.89
CA SER A 79 -5.97 21.15 -15.31
C SER A 79 -7.33 21.60 -15.87
N ILE A 80 -8.14 22.27 -15.06
CA ILE A 80 -9.37 22.99 -15.45
C ILE A 80 -9.20 24.46 -15.13
#